data_AF-A0A496ZPQ6-F1
#
_entry.id   AF-A0A496ZPQ6-F1
#
_cell.length_a   1.000
_cell.length_b   1.000
_cell.length_c   1.000
_cell.angle_alpha   90.00
_cell.angle_beta   90.00
_cell.angle_gamma   90.00
#
_symmetry.space_group_name_H-M   'P 1'
#
loop_
_entity.id
_entity.type
_entity.pdbx_description
1 polymer ?
#
loop_
_entity_poly.entity_id
_entity_poly.type
_entity_poly.pdbx_seq_one_letter_code
_entity_poly.pdbx_strand_id
1 'polypeptide(L)'
;GQPANFVSGVPVAGTGSYYYKNPNLVGLVSTEDMAVMMDEMGIDTGLDLDKLLEVGNMVERIVGRRLRSETIKSGRIPKSLTGR
;
A
#
# COMPACT_ATOMS: atom_id res chain seq x y z
N GLY A 1 -4.14 10.39 11.26
CA GLY A 1 -2.95 9.53 11.40
C GLY A 1 -1.77 10.42 11.68
N GLN A 2 -0.75 9.97 12.43
CA GLN A 2 0.52 10.70 12.43
C GLN A 2 0.89 10.90 10.95
N PRO A 3 0.98 12.14 10.45
CA PRO A 3 1.37 12.38 9.07
C PRO A 3 2.68 11.65 8.81
N ALA A 4 2.98 11.31 7.56
CA ALA A 4 4.33 10.89 7.23
C ALA A 4 5.25 12.05 7.63
N ASN A 5 5.93 11.92 8.78
CA ASN A 5 6.72 13.00 9.31
C ASN A 5 8.00 13.00 8.48
N PHE A 6 8.10 13.91 7.53
CA PHE A 6 9.34 14.22 6.87
C PHE A 6 9.89 15.49 7.53
N VAL A 7 11.08 15.39 8.12
CA VAL A 7 11.82 16.56 8.60
C VAL A 7 13.07 16.66 7.76
N SER A 8 13.22 17.77 7.04
CA SER A 8 14.35 17.99 6.11
C SER A 8 14.50 16.89 5.05
N GLY A 9 13.37 16.38 4.53
CA GLY A 9 13.35 15.31 3.51
C GLY A 9 13.66 13.91 4.06
N VAL A 10 13.90 13.76 5.36
CA VAL A 10 14.16 12.48 6.00
C VAL A 10 12.89 11.98 6.70
N PRO A 11 12.48 10.71 6.50
CA PRO A 11 11.41 10.11 7.29
C PRO A 11 11.80 10.07 8.77
N VAL A 12 10.95 10.60 9.65
CA VAL A 12 11.14 10.57 11.11
C VAL A 12 9.96 9.89 11.81
N ALA A 13 10.23 9.32 12.99
CA ALA A 13 9.17 8.83 13.86
C ALA A 13 8.35 10.01 14.42
N GLY A 14 7.04 9.82 14.58
CA GLY A 14 6.19 10.83 15.21
C GLY A 14 6.55 11.08 16.67
N THR A 15 6.16 12.25 17.19
CA THR A 15 6.62 12.80 18.49
C THR A 15 5.93 12.19 19.72
N GLY A 16 5.58 10.91 19.71
CA GLY A 16 4.99 10.27 20.89
C GLY A 16 4.26 8.97 20.64
N SER A 17 3.59 8.48 21.69
CA SER A 17 2.71 7.32 21.62
C SER A 17 1.58 7.57 20.62
N TYR A 18 1.30 6.54 19.83
CA TYR A 18 0.26 6.61 18.81
C TYR A 18 -1.11 6.80 19.49
N TYR A 19 -1.80 7.92 19.21
CA TYR A 19 -3.02 8.31 19.93
C TYR A 19 -4.27 7.47 19.57
N TYR A 20 -4.13 6.48 18.69
CA TYR A 20 -5.16 5.47 18.40
C TYR A 20 -4.83 4.15 19.09
N LYS A 21 -5.80 3.62 19.84
CA LYS A 21 -5.67 2.31 20.52
C LYS A 21 -5.43 1.16 19.56
N ASN A 22 -6.09 1.18 18.40
CA ASN A 22 -5.88 0.21 17.34
C ASN A 22 -5.16 0.90 16.17
N PRO A 23 -3.85 0.67 15.98
CA PRO A 23 -3.10 1.31 14.92
C PRO A 23 -3.54 0.87 13.52
N ASN A 24 -4.31 -0.22 13.38
CA ASN A 24 -4.79 -0.73 12.09
C ASN A 24 -5.97 0.05 11.51
N LEU A 25 -6.67 0.86 12.32
CA LEU A 25 -7.82 1.66 11.85
C LEU A 25 -7.40 2.97 11.18
N VAL A 26 -6.10 3.24 11.12
CA VAL A 26 -5.56 4.56 10.78
C VAL A 26 -4.20 4.41 10.10
N GLY A 27 -3.76 5.48 9.43
CA GLY A 27 -2.55 5.48 8.61
C GLY A 27 -2.85 6.10 7.26
N LEU A 28 -1.90 5.97 6.33
CA LEU A 28 -2.14 6.28 4.92
C LEU A 28 -2.82 5.07 4.25
N VAL A 29 -3.53 5.35 3.16
CA VAL A 29 -3.97 4.31 2.22
C VAL A 29 -2.74 3.64 1.60
N SER A 30 -2.82 2.34 1.35
CA SER A 30 -1.74 1.65 0.61
C SER A 30 -1.73 2.12 -0.83
N THR A 31 -0.56 2.47 -1.35
CA THR A 31 -0.42 2.91 -2.74
C THR A 31 -0.87 1.82 -3.72
N GLU A 32 -0.58 0.56 -3.41
CA GLU A 32 -0.95 -0.61 -4.22
C GLU A 32 -2.48 -0.78 -4.30
N ASP A 33 -3.18 -0.66 -3.18
CA ASP A 33 -4.64 -0.81 -3.13
C ASP A 33 -5.31 0.35 -3.90
N MET A 34 -4.81 1.57 -3.71
CA MET A 34 -5.30 2.74 -4.44
C MET A 34 -5.05 2.63 -5.94
N ALA A 35 -3.86 2.20 -6.35
CA ALA A 35 -3.50 2.07 -7.76
C ALA A 35 -4.34 0.99 -8.45
N VAL A 36 -4.52 -0.18 -7.83
CA VAL A 36 -5.38 -1.24 -8.38
C VAL A 36 -6.82 -0.76 -8.48
N MET A 37 -7.36 -0.11 -7.45
CA MET A 37 -8.71 0.46 -7.51
C MET A 37 -8.85 1.46 -8.67
N MET A 38 -7.87 2.36 -8.87
CA MET A 38 -7.89 3.33 -9.96
C MET A 38 -7.84 2.65 -11.34
N ASP A 39 -7.00 1.62 -11.50
CA ASP A 39 -6.94 0.80 -12.72
C ASP A 39 -8.28 0.14 -13.03
N GLU A 40 -8.95 -0.44 -12.02
CA GLU A 40 -10.28 -1.04 -12.20
C GLU A 40 -11.36 0.00 -12.52
N MET A 41 -11.18 1.25 -12.08
CA MET A 41 -12.04 2.37 -12.44
C MET A 41 -11.73 2.96 -13.82
N GLY A 42 -10.71 2.45 -14.53
CA GLY A 42 -10.28 2.97 -15.83
C GLY A 42 -9.55 4.31 -15.75
N ILE A 43 -9.00 4.66 -14.59
CA ILE A 43 -8.22 5.89 -14.38
C ILE A 43 -6.75 5.57 -14.61
N ASP A 44 -6.15 6.18 -15.64
CA ASP A 44 -4.72 6.07 -15.88
C ASP A 44 -3.93 6.86 -14.83
N THR A 45 -3.11 6.15 -14.05
CA THR A 45 -2.23 6.73 -13.03
C THR A 45 -0.79 6.91 -13.52
N GLY A 46 -0.46 6.39 -14.70
CA GLY A 46 0.90 6.30 -15.22
C GLY A 46 1.81 5.31 -14.48
N LEU A 47 1.25 4.50 -13.57
CA LEU A 47 2.01 3.52 -12.79
C LEU A 47 2.02 2.15 -13.48
N ASP A 48 3.19 1.50 -13.43
CA ASP A 48 3.33 0.08 -13.75
C ASP A 48 2.84 -0.74 -12.54
N LEU A 49 1.58 -1.20 -12.59
CA LEU A 49 0.95 -1.91 -11.48
C LEU A 49 1.64 -3.22 -11.13
N ASP A 50 2.14 -3.95 -12.13
CA ASP A 50 2.77 -5.25 -11.87
C ASP A 50 4.09 -5.06 -11.12
N LYS A 51 4.88 -4.05 -11.51
CA LYS A 51 6.07 -3.64 -10.74
C LYS A 51 5.73 -3.09 -9.37
N LEU A 52 4.65 -2.31 -9.24
CA LEU A 52 4.22 -1.78 -7.95
C LEU A 52 3.90 -2.91 -6.96
N LEU A 53 3.20 -3.95 -7.41
CA LEU A 53 2.89 -5.12 -6.59
C LEU A 53 4.14 -5.96 -6.28
N GLU A 54 5.08 -6.09 -7.22
CA GLU A 54 6.38 -6.74 -6.98
C GLU A 54 7.18 -6.00 -5.89
N VAL A 55 7.26 -4.67 -5.98
CA VAL A 55 7.93 -3.82 -4.99
C VAL A 55 7.26 -3.94 -3.63
N GLY A 56 5.94 -3.94 -3.56
CA GLY A 56 5.20 -4.13 -2.31
C GLY A 56 5.54 -5.47 -1.63
N ASN A 57 5.58 -6.56 -2.39
CA ASN A 57 6.01 -7.89 -1.91
C ASN A 57 7.47 -7.89 -1.44
N MET A 58 8.36 -7.21 -2.16
CA MET A 58 9.76 -7.05 -1.75
C MET A 58 9.88 -6.27 -0.44
N VAL A 59 9.15 -5.17 -0.27
CA VAL A 59 9.17 -4.35 0.95
C VAL A 59 8.63 -5.14 2.14
N GLU A 60 7.55 -5.92 1.98
CA GLU A 60 7.04 -6.79 3.04
C GLU A 60 8.12 -7.75 3.56
N ARG A 61 8.87 -8.37 2.64
CA ARG A 61 10.00 -9.26 2.98
C ARG A 61 11.14 -8.52 3.70
N ILE A 62 11.49 -7.31 3.25
CA ILE A 62 12.57 -6.51 3.85
C ILE A 62 12.20 -6.05 5.26
N VAL A 63 10.97 -5.57 5.46
CA VAL A 63 10.51 -5.06 6.76
C VAL A 63 10.23 -6.22 7.73
N GLY A 64 10.03 -7.44 7.23
CA GLY A 64 9.87 -8.64 8.06
C GLY A 64 8.55 -8.71 8.82
N ARG A 65 7.53 -7.98 8.36
CA ARG A 65 6.17 -8.01 8.91
C ARG A 65 5.15 -7.85 7.78
N ARG A 66 3.95 -8.39 8.00
CA ARG A 66 2.83 -8.22 7.07
C ARG A 66 2.49 -6.74 6.88
N LEU A 67 2.40 -6.31 5.63
CA LEU A 67 1.91 -5.01 5.20
C LEU A 67 0.38 -5.03 5.04
N ARG A 68 -0.18 -3.82 4.98
CA ARG A 68 -1.63 -3.62 5.00
C ARG A 68 -2.27 -3.66 3.62
N SER A 69 -1.50 -3.59 2.54
CA SER A 69 -2.05 -3.78 1.21
C SER A 69 -2.71 -5.15 1.11
N GLU A 70 -3.94 -5.17 0.61
CA GLU A 70 -4.61 -6.40 0.26
C GLU A 70 -4.23 -6.84 -1.16
N THR A 71 -3.95 -5.89 -2.06
CA THR A 71 -3.62 -6.18 -3.45
C THR A 71 -2.24 -6.79 -3.66
N ILE A 72 -1.25 -6.54 -2.79
CA ILE A 72 0.01 -7.32 -2.81
C ILE A 72 -0.22 -8.82 -2.55
N LYS A 73 -1.34 -9.17 -1.90
CA LYS A 73 -1.70 -10.55 -1.51
C LYS A 73 -2.66 -11.19 -2.50
N SER A 74 -3.68 -10.45 -2.93
CA SER A 74 -4.68 -10.94 -3.87
C SER A 74 -4.26 -10.80 -5.34
N GLY A 75 -3.28 -9.95 -5.63
CA GLY A 75 -2.99 -9.50 -6.99
C GLY A 75 -4.10 -8.61 -7.55
N ARG A 76 -4.04 -8.39 -8.86
CA ARG A 76 -5.04 -7.63 -9.64
C ARG A 76 -6.27 -8.48 -9.92
N ILE A 77 -7.37 -7.84 -10.29
CA ILE A 77 -8.55 -8.56 -10.77
C ILE A 77 -8.19 -9.21 -12.11
N PRO A 78 -8.45 -10.52 -12.29
CA PRO A 78 -8.22 -11.18 -13.57
C PRO A 78 -9.00 -10.49 -14.70
N LYS A 79 -8.29 -10.02 -15.73
CA LYS A 79 -8.91 -9.36 -16.90
C LYS A 79 -9.52 -10.35 -17.90
N SER A 80 -9.29 -11.65 -17.70
CA SER A 80 -9.92 -12.75 -18.41
C SER A 80 -10.66 -13.65 -17.42
N LEU A 81 -11.71 -14.34 -17.89
CA LEU A 81 -12.42 -15.33 -17.09
C LEU A 81 -11.44 -16.41 -16.59
N THR A 82 -11.19 -16.43 -15.29
CA THR A 82 -10.46 -17.50 -14.60
C THR A 82 -11.47 -18.45 -13.99
N GLY A 83 -12.12 -19.24 -14.84
CA GLY A 83 -13.04 -20.31 -14.47
C GLY A 83 -13.08 -21.31 -15.61
N ARG A 84 -12.96 -22.60 -15.31
CA ARG A 84 -13.26 -23.67 -16.27
C ARG A 84 -14.71 -23.62 -16.69
#